data_AF-A0A3N2PEI1-F1
#
_entry.id   AF-A0A3N2PEI1-F1
#
_cell.length_a   1.000
_cell.length_b   1.000
_cell.length_c   1.000
_cell.angle_alpha   90.00
_cell.angle_beta   90.00
_cell.angle_gamma   90.00
#
_symmetry.space_group_name_H-M   'P 1'
#
loop_
_entity.id
_entity.type
_entity.pdbx_description
1 polymer ?
#
loop_
_entity_poly.entity_id
_entity_poly.type
_entity_poly.pdbx_seq_one_letter_code
_entity_poly.pdbx_strand_id
1 'polypeptide(L)'
;MTVSLTAGLGQRTAAGLQQEGCGEPSRALVTIRVNRPRDVSAATVRYHVRTPVPFTGTRPARHLGGTGESWLGTLGPFRAEPQNAAGGPIAITAEVRFTDGSSRTARTTSRLQPCRR
;
A
#
# COMPACT_ATOMS: atom_id res chain seq x y z
N MET A 1 -4.34 8.44 0.56
CA MET A 1 -3.19 8.97 1.34
C MET A 1 -1.90 8.39 0.79
N THR A 2 -0.84 9.19 0.56
CA THR A 2 0.34 8.76 -0.20
C THR A 2 1.57 8.45 0.69
N VAL A 3 1.94 7.18 0.91
CA VAL A 3 3.17 6.64 1.57
C VAL A 3 4.47 7.01 0.85
N SER A 4 5.16 8.04 1.30
CA SER A 4 6.40 8.43 0.62
C SER A 4 7.59 7.54 1.03
N LEU A 5 8.30 6.91 0.08
CA LEU A 5 9.65 6.36 0.36
C LEU A 5 10.65 7.51 0.18
N THR A 6 11.72 7.55 0.96
CA THR A 6 12.82 8.49 0.71
C THR A 6 14.07 7.67 0.49
N ALA A 7 14.71 7.77 -0.68
CA ALA A 7 15.97 7.11 -0.94
C ALA A 7 17.13 7.97 -0.42
N GLY A 8 18.14 7.32 0.16
CA GLY A 8 19.39 7.99 0.54
C GLY A 8 20.04 8.68 -0.66
N LEU A 9 20.55 9.90 -0.44
CA LEU A 9 20.96 10.94 -1.41
C LEU A 9 19.82 11.84 -1.96
N GLY A 10 18.76 12.08 -1.17
CA GLY A 10 17.85 13.22 -1.41
C GLY A 10 16.66 12.96 -2.34
N GLN A 11 16.20 11.72 -2.47
CA GLN A 11 15.17 11.35 -3.47
C GLN A 11 13.82 11.00 -2.83
N ARG A 12 12.71 11.50 -3.40
CA ARG A 12 11.33 11.37 -2.90
C ARG A 12 10.49 10.41 -3.73
N THR A 13 9.93 9.39 -3.11
CA THR A 13 8.95 8.43 -3.63
C THR A 13 7.60 8.66 -2.94
N ALA A 14 6.46 8.24 -3.50
CA ALA A 14 5.09 8.49 -3.03
C ALA A 14 4.12 7.29 -3.26
N ALA A 15 3.45 6.82 -2.19
CA ALA A 15 2.55 5.68 -1.86
C ALA A 15 1.00 5.80 -1.80
N GLY A 16 0.22 6.19 -2.81
CA GLY A 16 -1.22 6.49 -2.63
C GLY A 16 -2.13 5.33 -2.23
N LEU A 17 -2.87 5.41 -1.10
CA LEU A 17 -4.07 4.63 -0.81
C LEU A 17 -5.30 5.31 -1.43
N GLN A 18 -5.91 4.67 -2.44
CA GLN A 18 -7.20 5.03 -3.02
C GLN A 18 -8.19 3.91 -2.70
N GLN A 19 -9.29 4.23 -2.02
CA GLN A 19 -10.31 3.26 -1.62
C GLN A 19 -11.58 3.53 -2.42
N GLU A 20 -12.11 2.50 -3.08
CA GLU A 20 -13.46 2.56 -3.65
C GLU A 20 -14.48 1.99 -2.65
N GLY A 21 -15.45 2.81 -2.26
CA GLY A 21 -16.48 2.43 -1.28
C GLY A 21 -16.01 2.51 0.18
N CYS A 22 -16.78 1.92 1.08
CA CYS A 22 -16.63 2.02 2.52
C CYS A 22 -16.58 0.62 3.15
N GLY A 23 -15.95 0.47 4.32
CA GLY A 23 -15.93 -0.80 5.08
C GLY A 23 -15.26 -2.01 4.41
N GLU A 24 -14.92 -1.92 3.11
CA GLU A 24 -14.30 -2.98 2.31
C GLU A 24 -12.88 -2.59 1.89
N PRO A 25 -11.85 -3.04 2.63
CA PRO A 25 -10.47 -2.72 2.32
C PRO A 25 -9.99 -3.36 1.01
N SER A 26 -10.71 -4.34 0.41
CA SER A 26 -10.23 -5.08 -0.79
C SER A 26 -10.19 -4.17 -2.01
N ARG A 27 -10.96 -3.09 -1.92
CA ARG A 27 -11.06 -2.02 -2.91
C ARG A 27 -10.06 -0.89 -2.67
N ALA A 28 -9.14 -1.08 -1.72
CA ALA A 28 -8.08 -0.13 -1.45
C ALA A 28 -6.82 -0.48 -2.24
N LEU A 29 -6.37 0.48 -3.03
CA LEU A 29 -5.20 0.42 -3.90
C LEU A 29 -4.04 1.16 -3.25
N VAL A 30 -2.85 0.58 -3.18
CA VAL A 30 -1.62 1.16 -2.65
C VAL A 30 -0.65 1.47 -3.80
N THR A 31 -0.28 2.72 -4.02
CA THR A 31 0.47 3.18 -5.19
C THR A 31 1.89 3.61 -4.83
N ILE A 32 2.91 2.78 -5.02
CA ILE A 32 4.32 3.04 -4.66
C ILE A 32 5.05 3.75 -5.80
N ARG A 33 5.71 4.89 -5.58
CA ARG A 33 6.42 5.62 -6.66
C ARG A 33 7.95 5.65 -6.56
N VAL A 34 8.70 4.77 -7.20
CA VAL A 34 10.18 4.75 -7.11
C VAL A 34 10.84 5.60 -8.20
N ASN A 35 11.80 6.48 -7.82
CA ASN A 35 12.48 7.39 -8.76
C ASN A 35 13.55 6.74 -9.65
N ARG A 36 13.94 5.50 -9.35
CA ARG A 36 14.84 4.67 -10.19
C ARG A 36 14.16 3.36 -10.55
N PRO A 37 13.17 3.41 -11.45
CA PRO A 37 12.33 2.26 -11.65
C PRO A 37 12.99 1.09 -12.37
N ARG A 38 14.03 1.37 -13.15
CA ARG A 38 14.83 0.36 -13.85
C ARG A 38 15.64 -0.53 -12.89
N ASP A 39 15.89 -0.04 -11.69
CA ASP A 39 16.70 -0.74 -10.69
C ASP A 39 15.83 -1.58 -9.76
N VAL A 40 14.50 -1.60 -9.92
CA VAL A 40 13.59 -2.34 -9.06
C VAL A 40 13.45 -3.78 -9.54
N SER A 41 13.78 -4.74 -8.67
CA SER A 41 13.62 -6.17 -8.92
C SER A 41 12.29 -6.71 -8.40
N ALA A 42 11.79 -6.18 -7.28
CA ALA A 42 10.50 -6.54 -6.72
C ALA A 42 9.93 -5.42 -5.84
N ALA A 43 8.60 -5.32 -5.79
CA ALA A 43 7.89 -4.44 -4.86
C ALA A 43 6.80 -5.24 -4.13
N THR A 44 6.70 -5.06 -2.81
CA THR A 44 5.75 -5.77 -1.94
C THR A 44 5.07 -4.79 -1.00
N VAL A 45 3.79 -5.01 -0.74
CA VAL A 45 3.01 -4.28 0.26
C VAL A 45 2.66 -5.24 1.38
N ARG A 46 3.13 -4.92 2.59
CA ARG A 46 2.68 -5.51 3.85
C ARG A 46 1.69 -4.57 4.51
N TYR A 47 0.63 -5.09 5.11
CA TYR A 47 -0.36 -4.25 5.77
C TYR A 47 -0.95 -4.92 7.01
N HIS A 48 -1.41 -4.08 7.92
CA HIS A 48 -2.11 -4.45 9.14
C HIS A 48 -3.29 -3.51 9.34
N VAL A 49 -4.48 -4.07 9.48
CA VAL A 49 -5.72 -3.31 9.65
C VAL A 49 -6.30 -3.58 11.02
N ARG A 50 -6.59 -2.48 11.73
CA ARG A 50 -7.13 -2.47 13.08
C ARG A 50 -8.59 -2.03 13.03
N THR A 51 -9.42 -2.92 12.50
CA THR A 51 -10.89 -2.84 12.53
C THR A 51 -11.42 -3.74 13.67
N PRO A 52 -12.73 -3.75 13.97
CA PRO A 52 -13.31 -4.70 14.95
C PRO A 52 -12.94 -6.16 14.67
N VAL A 53 -12.84 -6.54 13.39
CA VAL A 53 -12.22 -7.79 12.95
C VAL A 53 -10.87 -7.46 12.29
N PRO A 54 -9.75 -7.48 13.03
CA PRO A 54 -8.44 -7.11 12.51
C PRO A 54 -7.88 -8.17 11.56
N PHE A 55 -7.00 -7.75 10.65
CA PHE A 55 -6.33 -8.67 9.74
C PHE A 55 -4.97 -8.12 9.27
N THR A 56 -4.15 -8.99 8.72
CA THR A 56 -2.85 -8.67 8.11
C THR A 56 -2.72 -9.33 6.75
N GLY A 57 -1.82 -8.81 5.92
CA GLY A 57 -1.52 -9.47 4.66
C GLY A 57 -0.26 -8.93 4.00
N THR A 58 0.21 -9.68 3.01
CA THR A 58 1.35 -9.33 2.16
C THR A 58 0.97 -9.59 0.72
N ARG A 59 1.17 -8.60 -0.16
CA ARG A 59 0.87 -8.72 -1.59
C ARG A 59 1.99 -8.15 -2.44
N PRO A 60 2.33 -8.80 -3.57
CA PRO A 60 3.22 -8.19 -4.55
C PRO A 60 2.53 -6.96 -5.15
N ALA A 61 3.31 -5.90 -5.39
CA ALA A 61 2.86 -4.74 -6.13
C ALA A 61 3.27 -4.89 -7.60
N ARG A 62 2.34 -4.65 -8.51
CA ARG A 62 2.56 -4.77 -9.95
C ARG A 62 3.04 -3.43 -10.50
N HIS A 63 4.05 -3.44 -11.37
CA HIS A 63 4.49 -2.22 -12.05
C HIS A 63 3.35 -1.67 -12.91
N LEU A 64 2.99 -0.40 -12.70
CA LEU A 64 2.05 0.34 -13.55
C LEU A 64 2.88 0.89 -14.71
N GLY A 65 2.81 0.23 -15.87
CA GLY A 65 3.45 0.74 -17.09
C GLY A 65 3.05 2.19 -17.38
N GLY A 66 3.93 2.97 -18.00
CA GLY A 66 3.76 4.42 -18.18
C GLY A 66 5.07 5.18 -17.94
N THR A 67 5.04 6.25 -17.14
CA THR A 67 6.24 7.01 -16.72
C THR A 67 7.31 6.17 -16.02
N GLY A 68 7.03 4.89 -15.76
CA GLY A 68 7.94 3.90 -15.19
C GLY A 68 8.03 3.98 -13.68
N GLU A 69 7.60 5.07 -13.06
CA GLU A 69 7.93 5.33 -11.66
C GLU A 69 7.00 4.64 -10.66
N SER A 70 5.96 3.89 -11.04
CA SER A 70 4.88 3.49 -10.12
C SER A 70 4.58 1.98 -10.05
N TRP A 71 4.28 1.47 -8.87
CA TRP A 71 3.76 0.12 -8.61
C TRP A 71 2.42 0.20 -7.89
N LEU A 72 1.52 -0.71 -8.21
CA LEU A 72 0.20 -0.85 -7.59
C LEU A 72 0.13 -2.14 -6.79
N GLY A 73 -0.03 -2.03 -5.48
CA GLY A 73 -0.46 -3.11 -4.61
C GLY A 73 -1.96 -3.02 -4.35
N THR A 74 -2.60 -4.16 -4.16
CA THR A 74 -3.98 -4.25 -3.66
C THR A 74 -3.95 -4.74 -2.22
N LEU A 75 -4.84 -4.24 -1.38
CA LEU A 75 -5.13 -4.88 -0.10
C LEU A 75 -6.09 -6.06 -0.36
N GLY A 76 -5.90 -7.22 0.29
CA GLY A 76 -6.89 -8.31 0.29
C GLY A 76 -6.44 -9.61 -0.38
N PRO A 77 -7.36 -10.55 -0.69
CA PRO A 77 -8.81 -10.41 -0.55
C PRO A 77 -9.21 -10.41 0.93
N PHE A 78 -10.26 -9.66 1.26
CA PHE A 78 -10.89 -9.69 2.58
C PHE A 78 -12.20 -10.46 2.53
N ARG A 79 -12.55 -11.05 3.66
CA ARG A 79 -13.90 -11.54 3.87
C ARG A 79 -14.79 -10.34 4.14
N ALA A 80 -15.93 -10.26 3.46
CA ALA A 80 -16.93 -9.25 3.72
C ALA A 80 -17.50 -9.50 5.13
N GLU A 81 -17.09 -8.69 6.11
CA GLU A 81 -17.56 -8.79 7.49
C GLU A 81 -18.30 -7.49 7.86
N PRO A 82 -19.63 -7.55 8.14
CA PRO A 82 -20.43 -6.37 8.48
C PRO A 82 -19.88 -5.54 9.65
N GLN A 83 -19.14 -6.19 10.56
CA GLN A 83 -18.49 -5.54 11.70
C GLN A 83 -17.37 -4.56 11.28
N ASN A 84 -16.78 -4.73 10.10
CA ASN A 84 -15.76 -3.82 9.56
C ASN A 84 -16.35 -2.56 8.91
N ALA A 85 -17.69 -2.45 8.82
CA ALA A 85 -18.38 -1.25 8.33
C ALA A 85 -18.03 0.01 9.14
N ALA A 86 -17.59 -0.12 10.40
CA ALA A 86 -17.13 0.99 11.23
C ALA A 86 -15.78 1.59 10.78
N GLY A 87 -15.09 0.97 9.83
CA GLY A 87 -13.76 1.40 9.43
C GLY A 87 -12.71 1.18 10.53
N GLY A 88 -11.53 1.76 10.34
CA GLY A 88 -10.43 1.62 11.29
C GLY A 88 -9.08 2.04 10.70
N PRO A 89 -8.03 2.22 11.53
CA PRO A 89 -6.70 2.51 11.02
C PRO A 89 -6.12 1.32 10.24
N ILE A 90 -5.45 1.64 9.13
CA ILE A 90 -4.71 0.73 8.25
C ILE A 90 -3.25 1.17 8.29
N ALA A 91 -2.39 0.36 8.88
CA ALA A 91 -0.95 0.52 8.75
C ALA A 91 -0.45 -0.21 7.50
N ILE A 92 0.32 0.46 6.67
CA ILE A 92 0.86 -0.06 5.41
C ILE A 92 2.37 0.09 5.47
N THR A 93 3.09 -0.97 5.12
CA THR A 93 4.54 -0.99 4.90
C THR A 93 4.80 -1.42 3.47
N ALA A 94 5.29 -0.51 2.64
CA ALA A 94 5.79 -0.83 1.31
C ALA A 94 7.26 -1.22 1.41
N GLU A 95 7.67 -2.29 0.74
CA GLU A 95 9.04 -2.75 0.61
C GLU A 95 9.41 -2.85 -0.87
N VAL A 96 10.53 -2.24 -1.25
CA VAL A 96 11.09 -2.30 -2.60
C VAL A 96 12.46 -2.94 -2.51
N ARG A 97 12.68 -3.97 -3.32
CA ARG A 97 13.99 -4.60 -3.52
C ARG A 97 14.57 -4.15 -4.84
N PHE A 98 15.84 -3.80 -4.82
CA PHE A 98 16.57 -3.34 -5.99
C PHE A 98 17.43 -4.46 -6.58
N THR A 99 17.92 -4.28 -7.81
CA THR A 99 18.78 -5.23 -8.53
C THR A 99 20.15 -5.36 -7.89
N ASP A 100 20.63 -4.33 -7.18
CA ASP A 100 21.84 -4.35 -6.36
C ASP A 100 21.71 -5.18 -5.07
N GLY A 101 20.54 -5.78 -4.84
CA GLY A 101 20.22 -6.57 -3.66
C GLY A 101 19.78 -5.76 -2.44
N SER A 102 19.88 -4.43 -2.48
CA SER A 102 19.40 -3.56 -1.41
C SER A 102 17.88 -3.55 -1.32
N SER A 103 17.36 -3.26 -0.13
CA SER A 103 15.92 -3.05 0.08
C SER A 103 15.64 -1.72 0.78
N ARG A 104 14.47 -1.17 0.52
CA ARG A 104 13.97 0.05 1.16
C ARG A 104 12.54 -0.16 1.59
N THR A 105 12.19 0.38 2.76
CA THR A 105 10.84 0.29 3.31
C THR A 105 10.28 1.68 3.59
N ALA A 106 8.97 1.85 3.41
CA ALA A 106 8.24 3.03 3.85
C ALA A 106 6.96 2.61 4.52
N ARG A 107 6.54 3.43 5.49
CA ARG A 107 5.38 3.16 6.32
C ARG A 107 4.40 4.31 6.21
N THR A 108 3.12 4.00 6.15
CA THR A 108 2.05 4.97 6.38
C THR A 108 0.98 4.36 7.25
N THR A 109 0.21 5.24 7.89
CA THR A 109 -1.04 4.86 8.51
C THR A 109 -2.16 5.65 7.88
N SER A 110 -3.10 4.96 7.24
CA SER A 110 -4.32 5.52 6.68
C SER A 110 -5.54 5.11 7.50
N ARG A 111 -6.72 5.58 7.12
CA ARG A 111 -7.99 5.16 7.75
C ARG A 111 -8.88 4.52 6.69
N LEU A 112 -9.35 3.30 6.96
CA LEU A 112 -10.46 2.69 6.24
C LEU A 112 -11.70 3.54 6.49
N GLN A 113 -12.32 4.04 5.42
CA GLN A 113 -13.51 4.87 5.56
C GLN A 113 -14.69 4.03 6.10
N PRO A 114 -15.41 4.53 7.12
CA PRO A 114 -16.62 3.88 7.60
C PRO A 114 -17.73 3.96 6.54
N CYS A 115 -18.61 2.97 6.51
CA CYS A 115 -19.86 3.08 5.79
C CYS A 115 -20.80 4.00 6.57
N ARG A 116 -21.10 5.17 5.99
CA ARG A 116 -22.19 5.99 6.50
C ARG A 116 -23.50 5.26 6.20
N ARG A 117 -24.33 5.11 7.24
CA ARG A 117 -25.73 4.73 7.08
C ARG A 117 -26.50 5.90 6.47
#